data_AF-A0A7W0K9Z5-F1
#
_entry.id   AF-A0A7W0K9Z5-F1
#
_cell.length_a   1.000
_cell.length_b   1.000
_cell.length_c   1.000
_cell.angle_alpha   90.00
_cell.angle_beta   90.00
_cell.angle_gamma   90.00
#
_symmetry.space_group_name_H-M   'P 1'
#
loop_
_entity.id
_entity.type
_entity.pdbx_description
1 polymer ?
#
loop_
_entity_poly.entity_id
_entity_poly.type
_entity_poly.pdbx_seq_one_letter_code
_entity_poly.pdbx_strand_id
1 'polypeptide(L)' 'MQRTDTADPNYYHRVVDCQWACPAHTNVPEYIRLIAQGRYTEAYMVNRHSNVFPGILGRTCDRPCEP' A
#
# COMPACT_ATOMS: atom_id res chain seq x y z
N MET A 1 1.35 21.95 -4.89
CA MET A 1 1.07 20.52 -5.06
C MET A 1 -0.21 20.41 -5.87
N GLN A 2 -0.15 19.93 -7.11
CA GLN A 2 -1.36 19.69 -7.92
C GLN A 2 -2.13 18.52 -7.31
N ARG A 3 -3.47 18.60 -7.24
CA ARG A 3 -4.29 17.47 -6.81
C ARG A 3 -4.16 16.34 -7.83
N THR A 4 -4.00 15.11 -7.36
CA THR A 4 -4.04 13.92 -8.22
C THR A 4 -5.41 13.84 -8.89
N ASP A 5 -5.41 13.78 -10.23
CA ASP A 5 -6.61 13.49 -11.00
C ASP A 5 -7.10 12.08 -10.69
N THR A 6 -8.39 11.94 -10.35
CA THR A 6 -9.03 10.68 -9.97
C THR A 6 -9.95 10.15 -11.08
N ALA A 7 -10.09 10.87 -12.20
CA ALA A 7 -10.92 10.47 -13.32
C ALA A 7 -10.28 9.39 -14.21
N ASP A 8 -8.94 9.31 -14.24
CA ASP A 8 -8.20 8.26 -14.95
C ASP A 8 -7.64 7.22 -13.96
N PRO A 9 -8.17 5.99 -13.92
CA PRO A 9 -7.68 4.91 -13.06
C PRO A 9 -6.19 4.58 -13.29
N ASN A 10 -5.72 4.65 -14.54
CA ASN A 10 -4.33 4.32 -14.88
C ASN A 10 -3.34 5.38 -14.42
N TYR A 11 -3.79 6.64 -14.36
CA TYR A 11 -3.02 7.74 -13.78
C TYR A 11 -2.99 7.62 -12.26
N TYR A 12 -4.14 7.38 -11.62
CA TYR A 12 -4.25 7.22 -10.16
C TYR A 12 -3.33 6.12 -9.61
N HIS A 13 -3.31 4.94 -10.23
CA HIS A 13 -2.46 3.83 -9.78
C HIS A 13 -0.97 4.08 -9.98
N ARG A 14 -0.58 4.86 -11.00
CA ARG A 14 0.83 5.23 -11.24
C ARG A 14 1.38 6.26 -10.26
N VAL A 15 0.53 7.11 -9.70
CA VAL A 15 0.96 8.18 -8.78
C VAL A 15 1.18 7.64 -7.34
N VAL A 16 0.76 6.40 -7.08
CA VAL A 16 0.98 5.73 -5.79
C VAL A 16 2.13 4.73 -5.93
N ASP A 17 3.35 5.25 -5.81
CA ASP A 17 4.58 4.46 -5.94
C ASP A 17 4.57 3.21 -5.05
N CYS A 18 4.03 3.32 -3.83
CA CYS A 18 3.93 2.20 -2.89
C CYS A 18 3.06 1.04 -3.36
N GLN A 19 1.97 1.32 -4.07
CA GLN A 19 1.07 0.28 -4.57
C GLN A 19 1.54 -0.26 -5.93
N TRP A 20 2.11 0.62 -6.76
CA TRP A 20 2.60 0.27 -8.08
C TRP A 20 3.89 -0.55 -8.04
N ALA A 21 4.86 -0.14 -7.22
CA ALA A 21 6.16 -0.80 -7.12
C ALA A 21 6.11 -2.09 -6.28
N CYS A 22 5.06 -2.30 -5.47
CA CYS A 22 4.92 -3.51 -4.67
C CYS A 22 4.63 -4.71 -5.58
N PRO A 23 5.49 -5.75 -5.61
CA PRO A 23 5.27 -6.95 -6.45
C PRO A 23 4.01 -7.74 -6.06
N ALA A 24 3.61 -7.67 -4.79
CA ALA A 24 2.39 -8.29 -4.30
C ALA A 24 1.15 -7.43 -4.56
N HIS A 25 1.28 -6.22 -5.12
CA HIS A 25 0.19 -5.25 -5.31
C HIS A 25 -0.64 -5.05 -4.02
N THR A 26 0.05 -4.96 -2.88
CA THR A 26 -0.59 -4.66 -1.60
C THR A 26 -1.15 -3.25 -1.64
N ASN A 27 -2.37 -3.04 -1.12
CA ASN A 27 -2.94 -1.69 -0.98
C ASN A 27 -2.28 -0.95 0.20
N VAL A 28 -1.03 -0.51 -0.01
CA VAL A 28 -0.21 0.16 1.00
C VAL A 28 -0.88 1.40 1.59
N PRO A 29 -1.44 2.33 0.79
CA PRO A 29 -2.08 3.52 1.33
C PRO A 29 -3.28 3.22 2.23
N GLU A 30 -4.05 2.17 1.93
CA GLU A 30 -5.22 1.81 2.71
C GLU A 30 -4.85 1.29 4.10
N TYR A 31 -3.94 0.30 4.18
CA TYR A 31 -3.58 -0.23 5.50
C TYR A 31 -2.86 0.83 6.36
N ILE A 32 -2.07 1.73 5.76
CA ILE A 32 -1.43 2.84 6.50
C ILE A 32 -2.48 3.80 7.05
N ARG A 33 -3.53 4.14 6.28
CA ARG A 33 -4.65 4.97 6.77
C ARG A 33 -5.37 4.30 7.94
N LEU A 34 -5.58 2.98 7.87
CA LEU A 34 -6.19 2.22 8.96
C LEU A 34 -5.30 2.22 10.21
N ILE A 35 -3.97 2.08 10.07
CA ILE A 35 -3.02 2.22 11.18
C ILE A 35 -3.12 3.63 11.81
N ALA A 36 -3.16 4.69 10.99
CA ALA A 36 -3.30 6.07 11.47
C ALA A 36 -4.62 6.31 12.22
N GLN A 37 -5.66 5.52 11.93
CA GLN A 37 -6.94 5.54 12.63
C GLN A 37 -6.98 4.63 13.87
N GLY A 38 -5.89 3.93 14.21
CA GLY A 38 -5.85 2.94 15.31
C GLY A 38 -6.54 1.62 14.98
N ARG A 39 -6.92 1.39 13.73
CA ARG A 39 -7.67 0.21 13.25
C ARG A 39 -6.70 -0.90 12.82
N TYR A 40 -5.92 -1.41 13.77
CA TYR A 40 -4.81 -2.33 13.49
C TYR A 40 -5.25 -3.67 12.91
N THR A 41 -6.35 -4.24 13.39
CA THR A 41 -6.87 -5.52 12.88
C THR A 41 -7.27 -5.42 11.41
N GLU A 42 -7.94 -4.33 11.03
CA GLU A 42 -8.38 -4.12 9.65
C GLU A 42 -7.20 -3.81 8.74
N ALA A 43 -6.23 -3.02 9.23
CA ALA A 43 -4.97 -2.80 8.51
C ALA A 43 -4.25 -4.13 8.22
N TYR A 44 -4.19 -5.02 9.21
CA TYR A 44 -3.61 -6.35 9.05
C TYR A 44 -4.37 -7.17 7.99
N MET A 45 -5.69 -7.17 8.02
CA MET A 45 -6.51 -7.91 7.05
C MET A 45 -6.33 -7.39 5.62
N VAL A 46 -6.27 -6.06 5.43
CA VAL A 46 -5.98 -5.44 4.12
C VAL A 46 -4.60 -5.87 3.60
N ASN A 47 -3.58 -5.83 4.45
CA ASN A 47 -2.24 -6.29 4.08
C ASN A 47 -2.23 -7.78 3.73
N ARG A 48 -2.89 -8.61 4.56
CA ARG A 48 -2.94 -10.07 4.42
C ARG A 48 -3.67 -10.55 3.16
N HIS A 49 -4.57 -9.74 2.61
CA HIS A 49 -5.29 -10.05 1.38
C HIS A 49 -4.33 -10.35 0.23
N SER A 50 -3.37 -9.46 -0.02
CA SER A 50 -2.41 -9.60 -1.12
C SER A 50 -1.08 -10.21 -0.69
N ASN A 51 -0.71 -10.07 0.59
CA ASN A 51 0.55 -10.54 1.14
C ASN A 51 0.32 -11.68 2.13
N VAL A 52 0.70 -12.90 1.76
CA VAL A 52 0.48 -14.10 2.58
C VAL A 52 1.29 -14.10 3.88
N PHE A 53 2.39 -13.33 3.92
CA PHE A 53 3.31 -13.24 5.06
C PHE A 53 3.60 -11.78 5.46
N PRO A 54 2.59 -11.02 5.96
CA PRO A 54 2.75 -9.61 6.28
C PRO A 54 3.88 -9.33 7.28
N GLY A 55 4.02 -10.22 8.29
CA GLY A 55 5.05 -10.07 9.32
C GLY A 55 6.47 -10.32 8.83
N ILE A 56 6.66 -11.20 7.84
CA ILE A 56 7.99 -11.48 7.27
C ILE A 56 8.35 -10.36 6.29
N LEU A 57 7.49 -10.11 5.31
CA LEU A 57 7.73 -9.08 4.31
C LEU A 57 7.81 -7.68 4.91
N GLY A 58 7.07 -7.38 6.00
CA GLY A 58 7.24 -6.12 6.72
C GLY A 58 8.65 -5.90 7.29
N ARG A 59 9.46 -6.95 7.47
CA ARG A 59 10.85 -6.88 7.94
C ARG A 59 11.89 -7.06 6.83
N THR A 60 11.57 -7.84 5.80
CA THR A 60 12.53 -8.23 4.75
C THR A 60 12.25 -7.59 3.40
N CYS A 61 11.18 -6.79 3.26
CA CYS A 61 10.90 -6.07 2.02
C CYS A 61 12.07 -5.15 1.67
N ASP A 62 12.49 -5.20 0.41
CA ASP A 62 13.52 -4.32 -0.17
C ASP A 62 13.02 -2.88 -0.36
N ARG A 63 11.70 -2.67 -0.17
CA ARG A 63 11.01 -1.38 -0.26
C ARG A 63 11.33 -0.64 -1.57
N PRO A 64 11.07 -1.24 -2.74
CA PRO A 64 11.30 -0.59 -4.04
C PRO A 64 10.46 0.69 -4.25
N CYS A 65 9.51 0.94 -3.37
CA CYS A 65 8.67 2.13 -3.33
C CYS A 65 9.23 3.30 -2.49
N GLU A 66 10.25 3.07 -1.68
CA GLU A 66 10.94 4.11 -0.90
C GLU A 66 12.31 4.37 -1.56
N PRO A 67 12.74 5.64 -1.75
CA PRO A 67 14.09 5.96 -2.20
C PRO A 67 15.16 5.75 -1.12
#